data_AF-A0A7Y5U254-F1
#
_entry.id   AF-A0A7Y5U254-F1
#
_cell.length_a   1.000
_cell.length_b   1.000
_cell.length_c   1.000
_cell.angle_alpha   90.00
_cell.angle_beta   90.00
_cell.angle_gamma   90.00
#
_symmetry.space_group_name_H-M   'P 1'
#
loop_
_entity.id
_entity.type
_entity.pdbx_description
1 polymer ?
#
loop_
_entity_poly.entity_id
_entity_poly.type
_entity_poly.pdbx_seq_one_letter_code
_entity_poly.pdbx_strand_id
1 'polypeptide(L)'
;MYTTLAAGLAIPLPQPQAPAVFAAQCAGCHGTDARGTAQGPALAMNPRVAAQTADQLAAYLRRGNAAAGMPSFADLSDSDRAALVRYVKDLNADTITKPTLTGATTRPKLSGTPQPGDWRTYNGSESGNRFSPLDGITTANVSRLTLKWVFPIQHFGLETTPLAADGMLYVTGPNQVFAIAARTGALAWQYSRPPTGGLAGDARLGTNRGVALLRDRIFFVTDNAHLLALDRASGALVWETPMAEHTTGHHYGGTVAPLIVGDTVVVGVAGADQGIRGFVAAFAVDTGALVWRTWTVPRRGEPGSETWQGAEPVTGGGSTWLTGSYDAASDTLYWATGNPWPGADDADRPGDNLYTNCVLALNARTGARRWHYQFTPHDVKDRDATEPNVLIDTVYRGATSKLLLHADRNGFFYVLDRTTGALLLAKPFLRRVDWASAIGSDGRPVVRDPRGCPSDAANWSSTAYSPR
;
A
#
# COMPACT_ATOMS: atom_id res chain seq x y z
N MET A 1 -51.99 57.29 -25.33
CA MET A 1 -51.84 56.43 -24.14
C MET A 1 -50.75 55.41 -24.42
N TYR A 2 -49.51 55.71 -24.04
CA TYR A 2 -48.46 54.71 -23.81
C TYR A 2 -47.56 55.32 -22.74
N THR A 3 -47.64 54.79 -21.52
CA THR A 3 -46.77 55.18 -20.41
C THR A 3 -46.00 53.94 -20.01
N THR A 4 -44.72 53.90 -20.36
CA THR A 4 -43.74 52.89 -19.96
C THR A 4 -43.26 53.19 -18.55
N LEU A 5 -43.49 52.26 -17.61
CA LEU A 5 -42.84 52.22 -16.31
C LEU A 5 -41.64 51.27 -16.40
N ALA A 6 -40.43 51.82 -16.43
CA ALA A 6 -39.20 51.07 -16.24
C ALA A 6 -38.90 51.01 -14.74
N ALA A 7 -39.07 49.83 -14.14
CA ALA A 7 -38.53 49.53 -12.81
C ALA A 7 -37.05 49.13 -12.96
N GLY A 8 -36.15 49.91 -12.36
CA GLY A 8 -34.72 49.64 -12.36
C GLY A 8 -34.38 48.35 -11.61
N LEU A 9 -33.74 47.42 -12.30
CA LEU A 9 -33.00 46.32 -11.68
C LEU A 9 -31.76 46.92 -11.00
N ALA A 10 -31.72 46.85 -9.67
CA ALA A 10 -30.50 47.13 -8.92
C ALA A 10 -29.45 46.08 -9.29
N ILE A 11 -28.36 46.52 -9.91
CA ILE A 11 -27.18 45.70 -10.18
C ILE A 11 -26.53 45.37 -8.83
N PRO A 12 -26.37 44.09 -8.44
CA PRO A 12 -25.62 43.77 -7.23
C PRO A 12 -24.16 44.20 -7.42
N LEU A 13 -23.59 44.85 -6.40
CA LEU A 13 -22.17 45.19 -6.38
C LEU A 13 -21.32 43.92 -6.62
N PRO A 14 -20.17 44.03 -7.34
CA PRO A 14 -19.30 42.88 -7.56
C PRO A 14 -18.87 42.28 -6.22
N GLN A 15 -19.17 41.00 -6.02
CA GLN A 15 -18.64 40.25 -4.88
C GLN A 15 -17.13 40.15 -5.05
N PRO A 16 -16.31 40.51 -4.04
CA PRO A 16 -14.87 40.39 -4.13
C PRO A 16 -14.47 38.94 -4.38
N GLN A 17 -13.61 38.72 -5.37
CA GLN A 17 -13.05 37.40 -5.65
C GLN A 17 -12.14 37.02 -4.48
N ALA A 18 -12.46 35.93 -3.79
CA ALA A 18 -11.77 35.48 -2.59
C ALA A 18 -10.22 35.45 -2.67
N PRO A 19 -9.57 35.17 -3.83
CA PRO A 19 -8.12 35.29 -3.97
C PRO A 19 -7.56 36.70 -3.75
N ALA A 20 -8.30 37.76 -4.11
CA ALA A 20 -7.84 39.14 -3.97
C ALA A 20 -7.81 39.60 -2.52
N VAL A 21 -8.82 39.21 -1.73
CA VAL A 21 -8.89 39.50 -0.29
C VAL A 21 -7.78 38.76 0.45
N PHE A 22 -7.56 37.47 0.12
CA PHE A 22 -6.47 36.69 0.71
C PHE A 22 -5.09 37.29 0.40
N ALA A 23 -4.85 37.68 -0.86
CA ALA A 23 -3.59 38.30 -1.27
C ALA A 23 -3.31 39.60 -0.50
N ALA A 24 -4.34 40.45 -0.32
CA ALA A 24 -4.19 41.72 0.39
C ALA A 24 -4.01 41.56 1.90
N GLN A 25 -4.70 40.59 2.52
CA GLN A 25 -4.83 40.53 3.98
C GLN A 25 -4.01 39.41 4.65
N CYS A 26 -3.70 38.33 3.93
CA CYS A 26 -3.15 37.11 4.53
C CYS A 26 -1.82 36.66 3.91
N ALA A 27 -1.59 36.92 2.62
CA ALA A 27 -0.42 36.39 1.90
C ALA A 27 0.93 36.89 2.45
N GLY A 28 0.97 38.07 3.08
CA GLY A 28 2.20 38.60 3.70
C GLY A 28 2.76 37.72 4.81
N CYS A 29 1.90 36.99 5.53
CA CYS A 29 2.32 36.06 6.60
C CYS A 29 2.21 34.59 6.21
N HIS A 30 1.32 34.25 5.27
CA HIS A 30 1.03 32.86 4.94
C HIS A 30 1.52 32.43 3.55
N GLY A 31 2.16 33.34 2.81
CA GLY A 31 2.58 33.12 1.43
C GLY A 31 1.42 33.30 0.45
N THR A 32 1.74 33.66 -0.79
CA THR A 32 0.74 33.81 -1.87
C THR A 32 0.07 32.50 -2.24
N ASP A 33 0.75 31.38 -2.01
CA ASP A 33 0.26 30.01 -2.19
C ASP A 33 -0.31 29.39 -0.90
N ALA A 34 -0.40 30.18 0.18
CA ALA A 34 -0.87 29.76 1.50
C ALA A 34 -0.06 28.61 2.15
N ARG A 35 1.18 28.36 1.69
CA ARG A 35 2.06 27.29 2.23
C ARG A 35 2.93 27.73 3.41
N GLY A 36 2.75 28.96 3.88
CA GLY A 36 3.43 29.52 5.04
C GLY A 36 4.73 30.25 4.70
N THR A 37 5.17 31.09 5.62
CA THR A 37 6.46 31.80 5.55
C THR A 37 7.16 31.72 6.91
N ALA A 38 8.27 32.44 7.08
CA ALA A 38 8.89 32.61 8.39
C ALA A 38 8.00 33.39 9.38
N GLN A 39 7.02 34.16 8.88
CA GLN A 39 6.14 35.02 9.66
C GLN A 39 4.85 34.33 10.09
N GLY A 40 4.42 33.29 9.37
CA GLY A 40 3.16 32.61 9.67
C GLY A 40 3.08 31.18 9.12
N PRO A 41 2.29 30.30 9.77
CA PRO A 41 2.20 28.90 9.40
C PRO A 41 1.50 28.70 8.05
N ALA A 42 1.66 27.51 7.47
CA ALA A 42 0.88 27.09 6.30
C ALA A 42 -0.62 27.06 6.63
N LEU A 43 -1.45 27.58 5.72
CA LEU A 43 -2.90 27.49 5.80
C LEU A 43 -3.47 26.44 4.84
N ALA A 44 -2.85 26.22 3.68
CA ALA A 44 -3.21 25.15 2.75
C ALA A 44 -2.72 23.79 3.26
N MET A 45 -3.45 22.72 2.95
CA MET A 45 -3.13 21.36 3.39
C MET A 45 -2.92 21.21 4.91
N ASN A 46 -3.56 22.06 5.73
CA ASN A 46 -3.38 22.13 7.17
C ASN A 46 -4.55 21.45 7.93
N PRO A 47 -4.32 20.29 8.59
CA PRO A 47 -5.38 19.52 9.24
C PRO A 47 -6.13 20.29 10.34
N ARG A 48 -5.46 21.24 11.03
CA ARG A 48 -6.09 22.04 12.09
C ARG A 48 -7.08 23.04 11.50
N VAL A 49 -6.75 23.62 10.35
CA VAL A 49 -7.61 24.55 9.61
C VAL A 49 -8.77 23.79 8.96
N ALA A 50 -8.47 22.67 8.32
CA ALA A 50 -9.46 21.80 7.68
C ALA A 50 -10.54 21.31 8.64
N ALA A 51 -10.17 21.01 9.89
CA ALA A 51 -11.06 20.56 10.94
C ALA A 51 -12.00 21.66 11.51
N GLN A 52 -11.78 22.94 11.19
CA GLN A 52 -12.65 24.03 11.65
C GLN A 52 -13.92 24.15 10.80
N THR A 53 -15.03 24.54 11.42
CA THR A 53 -16.24 25.00 10.73
C THR A 53 -16.03 26.39 10.13
N ALA A 54 -16.89 26.78 9.18
CA ALA A 54 -16.86 28.13 8.62
C ALA A 54 -17.04 29.20 9.69
N ASP A 55 -17.94 28.96 10.66
CA ASP A 55 -18.19 29.88 11.77
C ASP A 55 -16.99 30.00 12.72
N GLN A 56 -16.31 28.88 13.00
CA GLN A 56 -15.09 28.87 13.82
C GLN A 56 -13.97 29.67 13.14
N LEU A 57 -13.78 29.50 11.83
CA LEU A 57 -12.80 30.28 11.06
C LEU A 57 -13.19 31.77 11.02
N ALA A 58 -14.46 32.10 10.78
CA ALA A 58 -14.94 33.47 10.79
C ALA A 58 -14.73 34.15 12.15
N ALA A 59 -15.02 33.45 13.25
CA ALA A 59 -14.79 33.93 14.61
C ALA A 59 -13.28 34.09 14.91
N TYR A 60 -12.46 33.16 14.44
CA TYR A 60 -11.00 33.22 14.59
C TYR A 60 -10.41 34.43 13.85
N LEU A 61 -10.89 34.73 12.64
CA LEU A 61 -10.50 35.93 11.87
C LEU A 61 -10.93 37.23 12.57
N ARG A 62 -12.15 37.28 13.14
CA ARG A 62 -12.63 38.46 13.90
C ARG A 62 -11.76 38.73 15.12
N ARG A 63 -11.40 37.70 15.88
CA ARG A 63 -10.62 37.86 17.11
C ARG A 63 -9.12 38.07 16.85
N GLY A 64 -8.56 37.45 15.81
CA GLY A 64 -7.12 37.33 15.67
C GLY A 64 -6.50 36.35 16.68
N ASN A 65 -5.16 36.32 16.70
CA ASN A 65 -4.39 35.61 17.72
C ASN A 65 -3.13 36.43 18.06
N ALA A 66 -3.30 37.41 18.95
CA ALA A 66 -2.24 38.31 19.37
C ALA A 66 -1.03 37.59 19.98
N ALA A 67 -1.25 36.48 20.69
CA ALA A 67 -0.18 35.67 21.27
C ALA A 67 0.72 35.01 20.21
N ALA A 68 0.18 34.77 19.01
CA ALA A 68 0.91 34.22 17.87
C ALA A 68 1.23 35.29 16.81
N GLY A 69 1.06 36.58 17.12
CA GLY A 69 1.32 37.68 16.19
C GLY A 69 0.31 37.84 15.05
N MET A 70 -0.82 37.11 15.06
CA MET A 70 -1.86 37.26 14.05
C MET A 70 -2.82 38.41 14.43
N PRO A 71 -2.94 39.47 13.59
CA PRO A 71 -3.83 40.59 13.89
C PRO A 71 -5.31 40.18 13.85
N SER A 72 -6.16 41.02 14.44
CA SER A 72 -7.61 40.93 14.25
C SER A 72 -7.97 41.48 12.87
N PHE A 73 -8.95 40.84 12.22
CA PHE A 73 -9.54 41.31 10.98
C PHE A 73 -10.99 41.75 11.20
N ALA A 74 -11.29 42.33 12.36
CA ALA A 74 -12.64 42.77 12.72
C ALA A 74 -13.25 43.71 11.66
N ASP A 75 -12.44 44.56 11.05
CA ASP A 75 -12.86 45.59 10.09
C ASP A 75 -13.22 45.07 8.69
N LEU A 76 -12.99 43.79 8.39
CA LEU A 76 -13.44 43.20 7.13
C LEU A 76 -14.97 43.21 7.02
N SER A 77 -15.50 43.50 5.84
CA SER A 77 -16.93 43.32 5.57
C SER A 77 -17.33 41.85 5.78
N ASP A 78 -18.59 41.59 6.12
CA ASP A 78 -19.06 40.20 6.27
C ASP A 78 -18.94 39.41 4.96
N SER A 79 -19.11 40.07 3.81
CA SER A 79 -18.88 39.46 2.49
C SER A 79 -17.42 39.07 2.25
N ASP A 80 -16.47 39.95 2.58
CA ASP A 80 -15.03 39.66 2.42
C ASP A 80 -14.59 38.52 3.34
N ARG A 81 -15.11 38.52 4.56
CA ARG A 81 -14.82 37.49 5.56
C ARG A 81 -15.36 36.13 5.12
N ALA A 82 -16.59 36.09 4.60
CA ALA A 82 -17.18 34.86 4.08
C ALA A 82 -16.41 34.33 2.87
N ALA A 83 -16.00 35.22 1.95
CA ALA A 83 -15.18 34.85 0.80
C ALA A 83 -13.82 34.28 1.23
N LEU A 84 -13.14 34.91 2.19
CA LEU A 84 -11.86 34.46 2.73
C LEU A 84 -11.98 33.10 3.43
N VAL A 85 -13.02 32.89 4.26
CA VAL A 85 -13.28 31.60 4.91
C VAL A 85 -13.51 30.50 3.88
N ARG A 86 -14.31 30.76 2.85
CA ARG A 86 -14.54 29.80 1.76
C ARG A 86 -13.24 29.45 1.05
N TYR A 87 -12.44 30.44 0.68
CA TYR A 87 -11.15 30.19 0.02
C TYR A 87 -10.19 29.38 0.89
N VAL A 88 -10.09 29.68 2.19
CA VAL A 88 -9.27 28.89 3.12
C VAL A 88 -9.82 27.46 3.27
N LYS A 89 -11.14 27.25 3.24
CA LYS A 89 -11.74 25.91 3.23
C LYS A 89 -11.43 25.17 1.92
N ASP A 90 -11.49 25.84 0.79
CA ASP A 90 -11.21 25.26 -0.54
C ASP A 90 -9.73 24.84 -0.66
N LEU A 91 -8.79 25.66 -0.14
CA LEU A 91 -7.37 25.30 0.00
C LEU A 91 -7.11 24.06 0.87
N ASN A 92 -8.13 23.62 1.59
CA ASN A 92 -8.09 22.48 2.50
C ASN A 92 -9.12 21.41 2.16
N ALA A 93 -9.76 21.47 0.98
CA ALA A 93 -10.78 20.50 0.58
C ALA A 93 -10.18 19.08 0.50
N ASP A 94 -8.94 18.98 0.06
CA ASP A 94 -8.18 17.72 -0.03
C ASP A 94 -7.35 17.46 1.24
N THR A 95 -7.46 18.32 2.26
CA THR A 95 -6.75 18.13 3.52
C THR A 95 -7.38 17.03 4.34
N ILE A 96 -6.53 16.10 4.69
CA ILE A 96 -6.87 14.93 5.47
C ILE A 96 -7.09 15.31 6.94
N THR A 97 -8.32 15.11 7.45
CA THR A 97 -8.71 15.39 8.83
C THR A 97 -8.96 14.11 9.64
N LYS A 98 -8.93 14.21 10.98
CA LYS A 98 -9.42 13.14 11.85
C LYS A 98 -10.89 12.83 11.49
N PRO A 99 -11.31 11.56 11.45
CA PRO A 99 -12.68 11.22 11.12
C PRO A 99 -13.66 11.92 12.06
N THR A 100 -14.69 12.55 11.50
CA THR A 100 -15.86 12.94 12.30
C THR A 100 -16.68 11.67 12.51
N LEU A 101 -16.73 11.18 13.75
CA LEU A 101 -17.53 10.00 14.12
C LEU A 101 -19.00 10.27 13.81
N THR A 102 -19.50 9.74 12.70
CA THR A 102 -20.93 9.74 12.37
C THR A 102 -21.54 8.46 12.92
N GLY A 103 -21.77 8.43 14.24
CA GLY A 103 -22.52 7.38 14.92
C GLY A 103 -21.79 6.04 15.03
N ALA A 104 -21.80 5.46 16.24
CA ALA A 104 -21.38 4.08 16.45
C ALA A 104 -22.40 3.14 15.79
N THR A 105 -22.17 2.77 14.52
CA THR A 105 -22.87 1.60 13.97
C THR A 105 -22.19 0.37 14.55
N THR A 106 -22.86 -0.32 15.46
CA THR A 106 -22.43 -1.66 15.92
C THR A 106 -22.48 -2.60 14.72
N ARG A 107 -21.38 -2.70 13.98
CA ARG A 107 -21.23 -3.73 12.97
C ARG A 107 -20.93 -5.05 13.67
N PRO A 108 -21.52 -6.16 13.22
CA PRO A 108 -21.15 -7.48 13.73
C PRO A 108 -19.63 -7.67 13.65
N LYS A 109 -19.03 -8.36 14.62
CA LYS A 109 -17.65 -8.86 14.46
C LYS A 109 -17.62 -9.75 13.21
N LEU A 110 -16.52 -9.71 12.45
CA LEU A 110 -16.36 -10.56 11.27
C LEU A 110 -16.64 -12.01 11.68
N SER A 111 -17.60 -12.66 11.03
CA SER A 111 -17.91 -14.07 11.29
C SER A 111 -16.68 -14.92 10.96
N GLY A 112 -16.37 -15.94 11.77
CA GLY A 112 -15.16 -16.76 11.57
C GLY A 112 -15.11 -17.47 10.21
N THR A 113 -16.26 -17.84 9.65
CA THR A 113 -16.36 -18.49 8.34
C THR A 113 -16.71 -17.46 7.25
N PRO A 114 -15.93 -17.38 6.14
CA PRO A 114 -16.29 -16.60 4.96
C PRO A 114 -17.67 -16.97 4.42
N GLN A 115 -18.47 -15.95 4.08
CA GLN A 115 -19.73 -16.15 3.40
C GLN A 115 -19.50 -16.26 1.88
N PRO A 116 -20.39 -16.93 1.12
CA PRO A 116 -20.33 -16.90 -0.33
C PRO A 116 -20.26 -15.46 -0.88
N GLY A 117 -19.22 -15.17 -1.64
CA GLY A 117 -18.98 -13.84 -2.22
C GLY A 117 -18.14 -12.88 -1.36
N ASP A 118 -17.71 -13.28 -0.17
CA ASP A 118 -16.65 -12.57 0.54
C ASP A 118 -15.30 -12.72 -0.19
N TRP A 119 -14.49 -11.66 -0.16
CA TRP A 119 -13.11 -11.61 -0.65
C TRP A 119 -12.27 -10.99 0.46
N ARG A 120 -11.78 -11.80 1.41
CA ARG A 120 -11.30 -11.34 2.72
C ARG A 120 -9.79 -11.11 2.83
N THR A 121 -9.02 -11.46 1.80
CA THR A 121 -7.56 -11.25 1.75
C THR A 121 -7.17 -10.59 0.44
N TYR A 122 -5.95 -10.04 0.36
CA TYR A 122 -5.42 -9.42 -0.85
C TYR A 122 -5.61 -10.31 -2.10
N ASN A 123 -5.38 -11.62 -1.97
CA ASN A 123 -5.55 -12.59 -3.06
C ASN A 123 -6.87 -13.37 -3.05
N GLY A 124 -7.85 -12.96 -2.22
CA GLY A 124 -9.15 -13.62 -2.05
C GLY A 124 -9.09 -14.88 -1.19
N SER A 125 -7.98 -15.62 -1.26
CA SER A 125 -7.62 -16.73 -0.36
C SER A 125 -6.18 -16.60 0.13
N GLU A 126 -5.83 -17.36 1.17
CA GLU A 126 -4.46 -17.46 1.68
C GLU A 126 -3.50 -18.13 0.69
N SER A 127 -4.03 -18.94 -0.23
CA SER A 127 -3.25 -19.66 -1.25
C SER A 127 -2.70 -18.78 -2.37
N GLY A 128 -3.11 -17.52 -2.48
CA GLY A 128 -2.68 -16.65 -3.56
C GLY A 128 -3.40 -16.87 -4.91
N ASN A 129 -4.32 -17.84 -5.02
CA ASN A 129 -4.83 -18.32 -6.31
C ASN A 129 -5.87 -17.42 -7.03
N ARG A 130 -6.33 -16.33 -6.40
CA ARG A 130 -7.30 -15.34 -6.91
C ARG A 130 -8.52 -15.91 -7.65
N PHE A 131 -8.95 -17.12 -7.29
CA PHE A 131 -10.10 -17.78 -7.89
C PHE A 131 -11.36 -17.53 -7.07
N SER A 132 -12.45 -17.14 -7.73
CA SER A 132 -13.78 -17.06 -7.12
C SER A 132 -14.62 -18.25 -7.56
N PRO A 133 -15.29 -18.96 -6.63
CA PRO A 133 -16.18 -20.06 -7.00
C PRO A 133 -17.52 -19.60 -7.58
N LEU A 134 -17.86 -18.30 -7.45
CA LEU A 134 -19.12 -17.74 -7.94
C LEU A 134 -19.24 -17.88 -9.47
N ASP A 135 -20.44 -18.24 -9.92
CA ASP A 135 -20.76 -18.51 -11.32
C ASP A 135 -21.99 -17.72 -11.80
N GLY A 136 -22.44 -16.71 -11.06
CA GLY A 136 -23.52 -15.82 -11.50
C GLY A 136 -23.16 -15.05 -12.77
N ILE A 137 -21.86 -14.79 -12.99
CA ILE A 137 -21.31 -14.25 -14.24
C ILE A 137 -20.53 -15.36 -14.94
N THR A 138 -20.88 -15.64 -16.19
CA THR A 138 -20.32 -16.70 -17.03
C THR A 138 -19.99 -16.18 -18.41
N THR A 139 -19.28 -16.97 -19.22
CA THR A 139 -19.01 -16.65 -20.64
C THR A 139 -20.29 -16.44 -21.46
N ALA A 140 -21.41 -17.06 -21.06
CA ALA A 140 -22.69 -16.91 -21.73
C ALA A 140 -23.43 -15.60 -21.40
N ASN A 141 -23.10 -14.93 -20.29
CA ASN A 141 -23.82 -13.73 -19.84
C ASN A 141 -22.96 -12.50 -19.57
N VAL A 142 -21.63 -12.59 -19.60
CA VAL A 142 -20.69 -11.49 -19.29
C VAL A 142 -20.91 -10.26 -20.18
N SER A 143 -21.39 -10.46 -21.42
CA SER A 143 -21.74 -9.38 -22.35
C SER A 143 -22.90 -8.49 -21.88
N ARG A 144 -23.65 -8.92 -20.86
CA ARG A 144 -24.78 -8.17 -20.28
C ARG A 144 -24.38 -7.36 -19.03
N LEU A 145 -23.09 -7.32 -18.68
CA LEU A 145 -22.65 -6.54 -17.52
C LEU A 145 -22.92 -5.05 -17.72
N THR A 146 -23.47 -4.43 -16.68
CA THR A 146 -23.69 -2.99 -16.62
C THR A 146 -23.06 -2.43 -15.34
N LEU A 147 -22.53 -1.21 -15.44
CA LEU A 147 -22.02 -0.48 -14.28
C LEU A 147 -23.14 -0.28 -13.24
N LYS A 148 -22.86 -0.62 -11.97
CA LYS A 148 -23.84 -0.48 -10.87
C LYS A 148 -23.68 0.84 -10.12
N TRP A 149 -22.46 1.22 -9.79
CA TRP A 149 -22.10 2.48 -9.14
C TRP A 149 -20.59 2.72 -9.29
N VAL A 150 -20.13 3.95 -9.03
CA VAL A 150 -18.72 4.35 -9.03
C VAL A 150 -18.42 5.07 -7.72
N PHE A 151 -17.25 4.78 -7.14
CA PHE A 151 -16.72 5.49 -5.98
C PHE A 151 -15.38 6.14 -6.35
N PRO A 152 -15.29 7.48 -6.43
CA PRO A 152 -14.04 8.14 -6.82
C PRO A 152 -13.06 8.25 -5.65
N ILE A 153 -11.80 7.91 -5.90
CA ILE A 153 -10.66 8.20 -5.02
C ILE A 153 -9.76 9.17 -5.78
N GLN A 154 -9.47 10.33 -5.20
CA GLN A 154 -8.68 11.39 -5.85
C GLN A 154 -7.19 11.06 -5.84
N HIS A 155 -6.80 10.06 -6.63
CA HIS A 155 -5.42 9.66 -6.83
C HIS A 155 -5.27 8.88 -8.14
N PHE A 156 -4.12 9.02 -8.80
CA PHE A 156 -3.77 8.25 -9.99
C PHE A 156 -2.86 7.08 -9.60
N GLY A 157 -3.06 5.89 -10.19
CA GLY A 157 -2.20 4.73 -9.93
C GLY A 157 -2.60 3.89 -8.71
N LEU A 158 -3.90 3.68 -8.49
CA LEU A 158 -4.40 2.81 -7.42
C LEU A 158 -4.07 1.34 -7.71
N GLU A 159 -3.34 0.69 -6.79
CA GLU A 159 -3.00 -0.75 -6.84
C GLU A 159 -3.81 -1.59 -5.84
N THR A 160 -4.75 -0.97 -5.13
CA THR A 160 -5.54 -1.59 -4.07
C THR A 160 -6.37 -2.77 -4.60
N THR A 161 -6.40 -3.90 -3.85
CA THR A 161 -7.46 -4.90 -4.02
C THR A 161 -8.58 -4.64 -3.01
N PRO A 162 -9.82 -4.33 -3.45
CA PRO A 162 -10.96 -4.20 -2.55
C PRO A 162 -11.22 -5.50 -1.79
N LEU A 163 -11.33 -5.41 -0.46
CA LEU A 163 -11.78 -6.54 0.35
C LEU A 163 -13.28 -6.47 0.57
N ALA A 164 -13.98 -7.56 0.29
CA ALA A 164 -15.42 -7.68 0.49
C ALA A 164 -15.70 -8.56 1.72
N ALA A 165 -16.39 -7.99 2.71
CA ALA A 165 -16.81 -8.74 3.90
C ALA A 165 -18.06 -8.12 4.52
N ASP A 166 -19.04 -8.95 4.88
CA ASP A 166 -20.26 -8.54 5.60
C ASP A 166 -21.02 -7.38 4.91
N GLY A 167 -21.08 -7.40 3.57
CA GLY A 167 -21.77 -6.37 2.78
C GLY A 167 -21.01 -5.05 2.65
N MET A 168 -19.75 -5.00 3.08
CA MET A 168 -18.87 -3.85 2.99
C MET A 168 -17.68 -4.13 2.07
N LEU A 169 -17.22 -3.08 1.40
CA LEU A 169 -15.95 -3.02 0.70
C LEU A 169 -14.97 -2.19 1.51
N TYR A 170 -13.75 -2.68 1.64
CA TYR A 170 -12.62 -1.96 2.22
C TYR A 170 -11.59 -1.71 1.12
N VAL A 171 -11.31 -0.45 0.86
CA VAL A 171 -10.47 -0.01 -0.27
C VAL A 171 -9.42 0.96 0.25
N THR A 172 -8.23 0.97 -0.35
CA THR A 172 -7.14 1.89 0.05
C THR A 172 -6.83 2.92 -1.03
N GLY A 173 -6.34 4.07 -0.57
CA GLY A 173 -5.59 5.04 -1.34
C GLY A 173 -4.28 5.38 -0.62
N PRO A 174 -3.53 6.41 -1.06
CA PRO A 174 -2.33 6.85 -0.37
C PRO A 174 -2.64 7.25 1.08
N ASN A 175 -2.10 6.50 2.04
CA ASN A 175 -2.36 6.71 3.47
C ASN A 175 -3.86 6.79 3.84
N GLN A 176 -4.70 6.10 3.07
CA GLN A 176 -6.16 6.16 3.17
C GLN A 176 -6.78 4.77 3.22
N VAL A 177 -7.84 4.62 4.03
CA VAL A 177 -8.71 3.44 4.06
C VAL A 177 -10.15 3.91 4.01
N PHE A 178 -10.94 3.35 3.09
CA PHE A 178 -12.35 3.64 2.90
C PHE A 178 -13.17 2.40 3.22
N ALA A 179 -14.25 2.55 3.98
CA ALA A 179 -15.28 1.52 4.11
C ALA A 179 -16.54 1.94 3.36
N ILE A 180 -16.96 1.14 2.38
CA ILE A 180 -18.01 1.48 1.42
C ILE A 180 -19.09 0.40 1.43
N ALA A 181 -20.37 0.78 1.50
CA ALA A 181 -21.46 -0.17 1.42
C ALA A 181 -21.49 -0.83 0.03
N ALA A 182 -21.25 -2.15 -0.05
CA ALA A 182 -20.98 -2.84 -1.32
C ALA A 182 -22.13 -2.77 -2.33
N ARG A 183 -23.38 -2.69 -1.84
CA ARG A 183 -24.57 -2.64 -2.72
C ARG A 183 -24.83 -1.28 -3.32
N THR A 184 -24.52 -0.21 -2.60
CA THR A 184 -24.94 1.17 -2.94
C THR A 184 -23.78 2.08 -3.31
N GLY A 185 -22.53 1.72 -2.98
CA GLY A 185 -21.37 2.60 -3.14
C GLY A 185 -21.31 3.73 -2.10
N ALA A 186 -22.18 3.74 -1.09
CA ALA A 186 -22.20 4.77 -0.07
C ALA A 186 -21.00 4.66 0.87
N LEU A 187 -20.29 5.76 1.09
CA LEU A 187 -19.22 5.83 2.08
C LEU A 187 -19.80 5.67 3.48
N ALA A 188 -19.25 4.74 4.26
CA ALA A 188 -19.58 4.61 5.67
C ALA A 188 -18.62 5.40 6.56
N TRP A 189 -17.32 5.21 6.35
CA TRP A 189 -16.28 5.96 7.05
C TRP A 189 -14.99 5.96 6.22
N GLN A 190 -14.11 6.90 6.54
CA GLN A 190 -12.78 7.00 5.95
C GLN A 190 -11.74 7.24 7.06
N TYR A 191 -10.65 6.50 7.02
CA TYR A 191 -9.40 6.83 7.68
C TYR A 191 -8.46 7.47 6.66
N SER A 192 -7.68 8.45 7.09
CA SER A 192 -6.75 9.15 6.23
C SER A 192 -5.68 9.84 7.07
N ARG A 193 -4.42 9.88 6.60
CA ARG A 193 -3.37 10.77 7.15
C ARG A 193 -2.52 11.41 6.02
N PRO A 194 -1.89 12.58 6.25
CA PRO A 194 -1.04 13.23 5.25
C PRO A 194 0.09 12.33 4.73
N PRO A 195 0.57 12.52 3.49
CA PRO A 195 1.79 11.88 3.00
C PRO A 195 3.01 12.23 3.85
N THR A 196 3.91 11.27 4.04
CA THR A 196 5.15 11.47 4.79
C THR A 196 6.21 12.14 3.91
N GLY A 197 6.80 13.23 4.41
CA GLY A 197 7.90 13.91 3.73
C GLY A 197 9.21 13.12 3.79
N GLY A 198 10.08 13.28 2.79
CA GLY A 198 11.42 12.65 2.78
C GLY A 198 11.45 11.18 2.37
N LEU A 199 10.33 10.62 1.89
CA LEU A 199 10.29 9.30 1.29
C LEU A 199 10.74 9.30 -0.18
N ALA A 200 11.13 8.14 -0.68
CA ALA A 200 11.46 7.86 -2.08
C ALA A 200 10.75 6.58 -2.57
N GLY A 201 10.85 6.29 -3.87
CA GLY A 201 10.22 5.13 -4.51
C GLY A 201 8.69 5.13 -4.47
N ASP A 202 8.08 3.96 -4.68
CA ASP A 202 6.62 3.77 -4.75
C ASP A 202 5.87 4.27 -3.51
N ALA A 203 6.47 4.12 -2.33
CA ALA A 203 5.91 4.64 -1.09
C ALA A 203 5.70 6.16 -1.15
N ARG A 204 6.64 6.91 -1.74
CA ARG A 204 6.50 8.36 -1.94
C ARG A 204 5.42 8.73 -2.95
N LEU A 205 5.21 7.87 -3.96
CA LEU A 205 4.17 8.04 -4.97
C LEU A 205 2.77 7.77 -4.40
N GLY A 206 2.67 7.09 -3.26
CA GLY A 206 1.41 6.79 -2.59
C GLY A 206 0.89 5.38 -2.87
N THR A 207 1.71 4.51 -3.47
CA THR A 207 1.33 3.12 -3.75
C THR A 207 0.91 2.39 -2.49
N ASN A 208 -0.27 1.78 -2.53
CA ASN A 208 -0.79 0.95 -1.45
C ASN A 208 -1.67 -0.16 -2.00
N ARG A 209 -1.42 -1.40 -1.58
CA ARG A 209 -2.03 -2.59 -2.19
C ARG A 209 -3.26 -3.11 -1.46
N GLY A 210 -3.60 -2.56 -0.29
CA GLY A 210 -4.82 -2.91 0.41
C GLY A 210 -4.68 -3.00 1.93
N VAL A 211 -5.65 -3.68 2.53
CA VAL A 211 -5.74 -3.94 3.98
C VAL A 211 -5.84 -5.43 4.26
N ALA A 212 -5.80 -5.80 5.54
CA ALA A 212 -6.23 -7.12 6.01
C ALA A 212 -7.36 -6.99 7.04
N LEU A 213 -8.19 -8.02 7.18
CA LEU A 213 -9.34 -8.04 8.09
C LEU A 213 -9.19 -9.17 9.11
N LEU A 214 -9.39 -8.86 10.39
CA LEU A 214 -9.58 -9.87 11.43
C LEU A 214 -10.53 -9.33 12.49
N ARG A 215 -11.58 -10.10 12.83
CA ARG A 215 -12.56 -9.76 13.87
C ARG A 215 -13.18 -8.37 13.66
N ASP A 216 -12.88 -7.43 14.55
CA ASP A 216 -13.33 -6.04 14.57
C ASP A 216 -12.21 -5.06 14.17
N ARG A 217 -11.17 -5.55 13.50
CA ARG A 217 -9.99 -4.76 13.11
C ARG A 217 -9.72 -4.81 11.61
N ILE A 218 -9.14 -3.72 11.14
CA ILE A 218 -8.53 -3.57 9.82
C ILE A 218 -7.06 -3.27 10.03
N PHE A 219 -6.19 -3.96 9.30
CA PHE A 219 -4.75 -3.75 9.36
C PHE A 219 -4.28 -3.10 8.07
N PHE A 220 -3.49 -2.04 8.21
CA PHE A 220 -3.08 -1.17 7.12
C PHE A 220 -1.63 -0.73 7.31
N VAL A 221 -0.85 -0.72 6.23
CA VAL A 221 0.51 -0.21 6.24
C VAL A 221 0.54 1.16 5.57
N THR A 222 1.17 2.13 6.22
CA THR A 222 1.35 3.48 5.69
C THR A 222 2.64 3.61 4.88
N ASP A 223 2.71 4.68 4.08
CA ASP A 223 3.85 5.00 3.21
C ASP A 223 5.23 4.89 3.89
N ASN A 224 5.36 5.31 5.15
CA ASN A 224 6.62 5.26 5.91
C ASN A 224 6.83 3.97 6.73
N ALA A 225 6.21 2.85 6.32
CA ALA A 225 6.32 1.55 6.98
C ALA A 225 5.85 1.54 8.46
N HIS A 226 4.71 2.16 8.75
CA HIS A 226 4.00 1.94 10.01
C HIS A 226 2.82 1.00 9.78
N LEU A 227 2.65 0.03 10.68
CA LEU A 227 1.51 -0.87 10.72
C LEU A 227 0.47 -0.30 11.69
N LEU A 228 -0.75 -0.13 11.20
CA LEU A 228 -1.88 0.38 11.96
C LEU A 228 -2.92 -0.73 12.12
N ALA A 229 -3.57 -0.74 13.28
CA ALA A 229 -4.88 -1.37 13.44
C ALA A 229 -5.95 -0.30 13.60
N LEU A 230 -6.99 -0.39 12.79
CA LEU A 230 -8.17 0.46 12.82
C LEU A 230 -9.38 -0.36 13.30
N ASP A 231 -10.27 0.28 14.04
CA ASP A 231 -11.58 -0.28 14.34
C ASP A 231 -12.40 -0.41 13.03
N ARG A 232 -12.91 -1.61 12.76
CA ARG A 232 -13.58 -1.92 11.49
C ARG A 232 -14.93 -1.20 11.32
N ALA A 233 -15.57 -0.81 12.42
CA ALA A 233 -16.88 -0.17 12.41
C ALA A 233 -16.80 1.35 12.18
N SER A 234 -15.74 1.98 12.68
CA SER A 234 -15.59 3.45 12.70
C SER A 234 -14.38 3.99 11.95
N GLY A 235 -13.38 3.15 11.65
CA GLY A 235 -12.09 3.58 11.12
C GLY A 235 -11.17 4.25 12.15
N ALA A 236 -11.55 4.24 13.44
CA ALA A 236 -10.74 4.83 14.50
C ALA A 236 -9.43 4.06 14.71
N LEU A 237 -8.32 4.79 14.90
CA LEU A 237 -7.03 4.18 15.22
C LEU A 237 -7.08 3.47 16.59
N VAL A 238 -6.70 2.20 16.60
CA VAL A 238 -6.60 1.38 17.83
C VAL A 238 -5.15 1.38 18.32
N TRP A 239 -4.22 1.04 17.43
CA TRP A 239 -2.79 1.10 17.70
C TRP A 239 -2.01 1.35 16.41
N GLU A 240 -0.78 1.83 16.56
CA GLU A 240 0.18 2.07 15.48
C GLU A 240 1.56 1.57 15.93
N THR A 241 2.30 0.93 15.03
CA THR A 241 3.64 0.40 15.31
C THR A 241 4.58 0.69 14.14
N PRO A 242 5.72 1.36 14.35
CA PRO A 242 6.75 1.47 13.32
C PRO A 242 7.33 0.07 13.04
N MET A 243 7.34 -0.35 11.78
CA MET A 243 7.73 -1.71 11.42
C MET A 243 9.24 -1.92 11.42
N ALA A 244 10.02 -0.87 11.15
CA ALA A 244 11.48 -0.91 11.13
C ALA A 244 12.05 -0.30 12.43
N GLU A 245 13.06 -0.97 12.99
CA GLU A 245 13.86 -0.41 14.08
C GLU A 245 14.89 0.54 13.46
N HIS A 246 14.88 1.81 13.89
CA HIS A 246 15.79 2.88 13.46
C HIS A 246 15.71 3.24 11.96
N THR A 247 14.99 4.34 11.67
CA THR A 247 14.85 4.90 10.32
C THR A 247 15.94 5.90 9.94
N THR A 248 16.88 6.21 10.84
CA THR A 248 17.93 7.20 10.60
C THR A 248 18.84 6.71 9.47
N GLY A 249 18.75 7.38 8.32
CA GLY A 249 19.53 7.06 7.11
C GLY A 249 18.94 5.97 6.21
N HIS A 250 17.81 5.34 6.57
CA HIS A 250 17.14 4.32 5.76
C HIS A 250 15.71 4.74 5.40
N HIS A 251 15.40 4.79 4.10
CA HIS A 251 14.08 5.17 3.59
C HIS A 251 13.15 3.96 3.48
N TYR A 252 12.80 3.34 4.62
CA TYR A 252 11.80 2.27 4.63
C TYR A 252 10.44 2.79 4.15
N GLY A 253 9.89 2.10 3.15
CA GLY A 253 8.57 2.35 2.60
C GLY A 253 7.58 1.25 2.94
N GLY A 254 6.29 1.57 2.89
CA GLY A 254 5.21 0.63 3.10
C GLY A 254 4.17 0.69 1.98
N THR A 255 4.14 -0.36 1.15
CA THR A 255 3.22 -0.48 0.00
C THR A 255 2.35 -1.75 0.05
N VAL A 256 2.73 -2.71 0.90
CA VAL A 256 2.15 -4.05 0.96
C VAL A 256 0.75 -4.06 1.60
N ALA A 257 -0.12 -4.96 1.14
CA ALA A 257 -1.32 -5.31 1.88
C ALA A 257 -0.97 -6.34 2.98
N PRO A 258 -1.32 -6.14 4.25
CA PRO A 258 -0.98 -7.12 5.29
C PRO A 258 -1.64 -8.48 5.07
N LEU A 259 -1.08 -9.53 5.67
CA LEU A 259 -1.66 -10.87 5.69
C LEU A 259 -1.95 -11.30 7.13
N ILE A 260 -3.14 -11.80 7.40
CA ILE A 260 -3.48 -12.38 8.71
C ILE A 260 -3.07 -13.84 8.73
N VAL A 261 -2.39 -14.24 9.80
CA VAL A 261 -2.06 -15.64 10.07
C VAL A 261 -2.31 -15.91 11.55
N GLY A 262 -3.39 -16.65 11.84
CA GLY A 262 -3.86 -16.85 13.21
C GLY A 262 -4.11 -15.50 13.91
N ASP A 263 -3.45 -15.29 15.07
CA ASP A 263 -3.52 -14.05 15.85
C ASP A 263 -2.35 -13.09 15.55
N THR A 264 -1.73 -13.22 14.37
CA THR A 264 -0.68 -12.32 13.90
C THR A 264 -1.04 -11.65 12.59
N VAL A 265 -0.52 -10.44 12.40
CA VAL A 265 -0.52 -9.71 11.14
C VAL A 265 0.90 -9.68 10.59
N VAL A 266 1.09 -10.26 9.42
CA VAL A 266 2.37 -10.40 8.72
C VAL A 266 2.48 -9.33 7.64
N VAL A 267 3.63 -8.67 7.59
CA VAL A 267 3.93 -7.56 6.70
C VAL A 267 5.38 -7.60 6.21
N GLY A 268 5.58 -7.08 5.01
CA GLY A 268 6.89 -6.79 4.43
C GLY A 268 7.12 -5.28 4.24
N VAL A 269 8.28 -4.92 3.69
CA VAL A 269 8.71 -3.52 3.48
C VAL A 269 9.13 -3.26 2.04
N ALA A 270 9.04 -2.00 1.62
CA ALA A 270 9.59 -1.48 0.39
C ALA A 270 10.82 -0.60 0.66
N GLY A 271 11.59 -0.29 -0.38
CA GLY A 271 12.72 0.64 -0.31
C GLY A 271 14.09 0.03 -0.59
N ALA A 272 14.16 -1.14 -1.24
CA ALA A 272 15.45 -1.76 -1.59
C ALA A 272 16.35 -0.80 -2.39
N ASP A 273 15.78 -0.03 -3.32
CA ASP A 273 16.51 0.98 -4.12
C ASP A 273 17.07 2.16 -3.31
N GLN A 274 16.74 2.23 -2.02
CA GLN A 274 17.20 3.25 -1.08
C GLN A 274 18.15 2.67 -0.02
N GLY A 275 18.68 1.46 -0.22
CA GLY A 275 19.67 0.85 0.67
C GLY A 275 19.11 0.46 2.04
N ILE A 276 17.94 -0.18 2.09
CA ILE A 276 17.41 -0.76 3.34
C ILE A 276 17.98 -2.15 3.60
N ARG A 277 17.76 -2.66 4.82
CA ARG A 277 17.82 -4.10 5.13
C ARG A 277 16.40 -4.67 5.09
N GLY A 278 16.05 -5.41 4.06
CA GLY A 278 14.71 -5.97 3.92
C GLY A 278 14.36 -6.99 5.02
N PHE A 279 13.06 -7.11 5.30
CA PHE A 279 12.55 -8.10 6.26
C PHE A 279 11.10 -8.47 6.00
N VAL A 280 10.68 -9.62 6.55
CA VAL A 280 9.26 -9.94 6.82
C VAL A 280 9.09 -9.95 8.34
N ALA A 281 8.00 -9.42 8.86
CA ALA A 281 7.72 -9.39 10.28
C ALA A 281 6.26 -9.73 10.58
N ALA A 282 6.03 -10.35 11.75
CA ALA A 282 4.71 -10.59 12.29
C ALA A 282 4.52 -9.81 13.59
N PHE A 283 3.34 -9.22 13.74
CA PHE A 283 2.94 -8.46 14.92
C PHE A 283 1.66 -9.04 15.50
N ALA A 284 1.51 -8.98 16.83
CA ALA A 284 0.31 -9.42 17.51
C ALA A 284 -0.86 -8.50 17.14
N VAL A 285 -1.98 -9.09 16.67
CA VAL A 285 -3.12 -8.32 16.14
C VAL A 285 -3.80 -7.41 17.18
N ASP A 286 -3.72 -7.76 18.46
CA ASP A 286 -4.39 -7.03 19.54
C ASP A 286 -3.57 -5.84 20.06
N THR A 287 -2.24 -5.92 20.00
CA THR A 287 -1.34 -4.94 20.65
C THR A 287 -0.38 -4.23 19.71
N GLY A 288 -0.15 -4.78 18.51
CA GLY A 288 0.91 -4.31 17.60
C GLY A 288 2.31 -4.72 18.04
N ALA A 289 2.46 -5.54 19.08
CA ALA A 289 3.78 -5.99 19.53
C ALA A 289 4.45 -6.91 18.49
N LEU A 290 5.74 -6.69 18.21
CA LEU A 290 6.53 -7.56 17.34
C LEU A 290 6.59 -8.98 17.94
N VAL A 291 6.21 -9.98 17.15
CA VAL A 291 6.28 -11.41 17.52
C VAL A 291 7.57 -12.01 16.99
N TRP A 292 7.84 -11.81 15.70
CA TRP A 292 9.10 -12.23 15.06
C TRP A 292 9.42 -11.34 13.87
N ARG A 293 10.71 -11.28 13.53
CA ARG A 293 11.21 -10.66 12.29
C ARG A 293 12.24 -11.58 11.65
N THR A 294 12.13 -11.73 10.34
CA THR A 294 13.10 -12.45 9.51
C THR A 294 13.70 -11.48 8.51
N TRP A 295 14.99 -11.16 8.68
CA TRP A 295 15.73 -10.33 7.73
C TRP A 295 16.01 -11.11 6.44
N THR A 296 15.86 -10.46 5.30
CA THR A 296 16.14 -11.03 3.96
C THR A 296 17.58 -10.81 3.53
N VAL A 297 18.26 -9.87 4.18
CA VAL A 297 19.70 -9.64 4.02
C VAL A 297 20.41 -10.01 5.33
N PRO A 298 21.33 -10.99 5.32
CA PRO A 298 21.99 -11.49 6.53
C PRO A 298 23.14 -10.57 6.97
N ARG A 299 23.40 -10.49 8.28
CA ARG A 299 24.67 -9.94 8.81
C ARG A 299 25.79 -10.98 8.71
N ARG A 300 27.04 -10.52 8.76
CA ARG A 300 28.21 -11.41 8.82
C ARG A 300 28.04 -12.43 9.96
N GLY A 301 28.18 -13.72 9.63
CA GLY A 301 28.01 -14.83 10.56
C GLY A 301 26.58 -15.40 10.63
N GLU A 302 25.58 -14.71 10.07
CA GLU A 302 24.25 -15.30 9.86
C GLU A 302 24.26 -16.19 8.61
N PRO A 303 23.42 -17.25 8.54
CA PRO A 303 23.33 -18.11 7.36
C PRO A 303 23.02 -17.30 6.09
N GLY A 304 23.72 -17.58 4.99
CA GLY A 304 23.61 -16.88 3.72
C GLY A 304 24.60 -15.72 3.58
N SER A 305 25.22 -15.25 4.67
CA SER A 305 26.17 -14.13 4.63
C SER A 305 27.48 -14.46 3.90
N GLU A 306 27.81 -15.75 3.76
CA GLU A 306 28.93 -16.24 2.95
C GLU A 306 28.78 -15.90 1.46
N THR A 307 27.54 -15.64 1.00
CA THR A 307 27.26 -15.25 -0.38
C THR A 307 27.39 -13.75 -0.65
N TRP A 308 27.72 -12.97 0.37
CA TRP A 308 28.06 -11.55 0.25
C TRP A 308 29.56 -11.40 0.48
N GLN A 309 30.33 -11.18 -0.59
CA GLN A 309 31.79 -11.19 -0.50
C GLN A 309 32.40 -9.78 -0.32
N GLY A 310 31.58 -8.72 -0.37
CA GLY A 310 32.01 -7.33 -0.16
C GLY A 310 31.85 -6.80 1.26
N ALA A 311 31.46 -5.52 1.37
CA ALA A 311 31.20 -4.89 2.66
C ALA A 311 30.03 -5.57 3.42
N GLU A 312 29.85 -5.23 4.69
CA GLU A 312 28.71 -5.75 5.45
C GLU A 312 27.38 -5.34 4.78
N PRO A 313 26.51 -6.27 4.40
CA PRO A 313 25.42 -5.99 3.47
C PRO A 313 24.17 -5.41 4.17
N VAL A 314 24.33 -4.67 5.26
CA VAL A 314 23.18 -4.13 6.03
C VAL A 314 22.38 -3.06 5.26
N THR A 315 22.82 -2.66 4.08
CA THR A 315 22.10 -1.84 3.10
C THR A 315 21.74 -2.62 1.82
N GLY A 316 21.82 -3.95 1.84
CA GLY A 316 21.82 -4.80 0.65
C GLY A 316 20.47 -4.99 -0.03
N GLY A 317 19.42 -4.23 0.31
CA GLY A 317 18.11 -4.31 -0.35
C GLY A 317 17.24 -5.45 0.19
N GLY A 318 16.75 -6.32 -0.71
CA GLY A 318 15.98 -7.52 -0.36
C GLY A 318 14.56 -7.22 0.13
N SER A 319 13.92 -6.20 -0.42
CA SER A 319 12.58 -5.76 0.01
C SER A 319 11.50 -6.84 -0.21
N THR A 320 10.34 -6.69 0.41
CA THR A 320 9.30 -7.74 0.57
C THR A 320 7.90 -7.16 0.33
N TRP A 321 7.80 -6.30 -0.68
CA TRP A 321 6.73 -5.30 -0.84
C TRP A 321 5.39 -5.82 -1.38
N LEU A 322 5.29 -7.11 -1.74
CA LEU A 322 4.04 -7.75 -2.14
C LEU A 322 3.61 -8.79 -1.10
N THR A 323 2.30 -8.95 -0.94
CA THR A 323 1.71 -9.86 0.04
C THR A 323 2.03 -11.31 -0.30
N GLY A 324 2.60 -12.05 0.65
CA GLY A 324 2.86 -13.47 0.51
C GLY A 324 1.60 -14.35 0.53
N SER A 325 1.83 -15.67 0.52
CA SER A 325 0.79 -16.70 0.62
C SER A 325 1.03 -17.59 1.83
N TYR A 326 0.00 -18.30 2.28
CA TYR A 326 0.02 -19.13 3.48
C TYR A 326 -0.64 -20.49 3.22
N ASP A 327 0.04 -21.56 3.65
CA ASP A 327 -0.53 -22.90 3.71
C ASP A 327 -0.81 -23.28 5.17
N ALA A 328 -2.09 -23.22 5.54
CA ALA A 328 -2.56 -23.54 6.88
C ALA A 328 -2.30 -25.00 7.28
N ALA A 329 -2.22 -25.94 6.33
CA ALA A 329 -2.02 -27.36 6.62
C ALA A 329 -0.59 -27.65 7.08
N SER A 330 0.39 -26.89 6.58
CA SER A 330 1.81 -27.04 6.93
C SER A 330 2.33 -25.95 7.87
N ASP A 331 1.49 -24.96 8.21
CA ASP A 331 1.83 -23.77 8.99
C ASP A 331 3.04 -23.01 8.40
N THR A 332 2.99 -22.81 7.07
CA THR A 332 4.09 -22.27 6.28
C THR A 332 3.66 -21.03 5.50
N LEU A 333 4.40 -19.94 5.70
CA LEU A 333 4.32 -18.72 4.89
C LEU A 333 5.29 -18.79 3.72
N TYR A 334 4.84 -18.35 2.56
CA TYR A 334 5.64 -18.20 1.36
C TYR A 334 5.72 -16.73 1.01
N TRP A 335 6.89 -16.13 1.18
CA TRP A 335 7.11 -14.71 0.94
C TRP A 335 8.30 -14.52 0.03
N ALA A 336 8.11 -13.76 -1.04
CA ALA A 336 9.18 -13.53 -2.00
C ALA A 336 9.88 -12.18 -1.78
N THR A 337 11.15 -12.11 -2.18
CA THR A 337 12.07 -11.03 -1.87
C THR A 337 12.55 -10.36 -3.15
N GLY A 338 12.80 -9.06 -3.06
CA GLY A 338 13.23 -8.21 -4.15
C GLY A 338 14.74 -8.20 -4.36
N ASN A 339 15.16 -7.27 -5.21
CA ASN A 339 16.52 -7.04 -5.66
C ASN A 339 17.55 -6.80 -4.54
N PRO A 340 18.83 -7.11 -4.79
CA PRO A 340 19.94 -6.58 -4.00
C PRO A 340 20.16 -5.09 -4.28
N TRP A 341 20.81 -4.40 -3.34
CA TRP A 341 21.23 -3.01 -3.50
C TRP A 341 22.74 -2.85 -3.35
N PRO A 342 23.40 -2.01 -4.17
CA PRO A 342 22.84 -1.25 -5.31
C PRO A 342 22.39 -2.14 -6.47
N GLY A 343 21.28 -1.81 -7.14
CA GLY A 343 20.64 -2.72 -8.12
C GLY A 343 21.44 -2.98 -9.39
N ALA A 344 22.22 -2.01 -9.87
CA ALA A 344 22.98 -2.10 -11.13
C ALA A 344 24.51 -2.11 -10.97
N ASP A 345 25.02 -1.38 -9.97
CA ASP A 345 26.45 -1.36 -9.62
C ASP A 345 26.71 -2.41 -8.54
N ASP A 346 27.35 -3.50 -8.93
CA ASP A 346 27.57 -4.70 -8.14
C ASP A 346 28.99 -4.82 -7.56
N ALA A 347 29.86 -3.83 -7.83
CA ALA A 347 31.29 -3.88 -7.48
C ALA A 347 31.55 -4.18 -6.00
N ASP A 348 30.69 -3.65 -5.11
CA ASP A 348 30.81 -3.79 -3.65
C ASP A 348 30.00 -4.95 -3.07
N ARG A 349 29.29 -5.72 -3.91
CA ARG A 349 28.47 -6.87 -3.49
C ARG A 349 28.70 -8.15 -4.31
N PRO A 350 29.95 -8.60 -4.54
CA PRO A 350 30.22 -9.86 -5.20
C PRO A 350 29.55 -11.06 -4.49
N GLY A 351 29.18 -12.07 -5.26
CA GLY A 351 28.52 -13.30 -4.78
C GLY A 351 27.01 -13.32 -4.99
N ASP A 352 26.36 -14.44 -4.63
CA ASP A 352 24.94 -14.69 -4.96
C ASP A 352 23.96 -13.74 -4.28
N ASN A 353 24.37 -13.03 -3.22
CA ASN A 353 23.56 -12.05 -2.49
C ASN A 353 22.28 -12.63 -1.84
N LEU A 354 22.37 -13.80 -1.19
CA LEU A 354 21.22 -14.40 -0.50
C LEU A 354 20.74 -13.54 0.68
N TYR A 355 19.45 -13.30 0.88
CA TYR A 355 18.30 -13.96 0.27
C TYR A 355 17.51 -13.00 -0.62
N THR A 356 18.19 -12.24 -1.49
CA THR A 356 17.55 -11.39 -2.50
C THR A 356 17.05 -12.25 -3.67
N ASN A 357 15.99 -11.80 -4.36
CA ASN A 357 15.34 -12.50 -5.46
C ASN A 357 15.04 -13.97 -5.16
N CYS A 358 14.48 -14.22 -3.98
CA CYS A 358 14.13 -15.55 -3.49
C CYS A 358 12.63 -15.65 -3.26
N VAL A 359 12.13 -16.89 -3.21
CA VAL A 359 10.98 -17.23 -2.37
C VAL A 359 11.48 -17.87 -1.08
N LEU A 360 10.94 -17.41 0.05
CA LEU A 360 11.22 -17.94 1.39
C LEU A 360 10.01 -18.72 1.88
N ALA A 361 10.23 -19.97 2.30
CA ALA A 361 9.26 -20.70 3.11
C ALA A 361 9.60 -20.52 4.59
N LEU A 362 8.72 -19.88 5.34
CA LEU A 362 8.90 -19.52 6.74
C LEU A 362 7.90 -20.28 7.61
N ASN A 363 8.33 -20.74 8.79
CA ASN A 363 7.39 -21.14 9.82
C ASN A 363 6.56 -19.91 10.24
N ALA A 364 5.24 -20.00 10.18
CA ALA A 364 4.40 -18.82 10.40
C ALA A 364 4.40 -18.29 11.84
N ARG A 365 4.71 -19.14 12.82
CA ARG A 365 4.73 -18.78 14.25
C ARG A 365 6.05 -18.17 14.68
N THR A 366 7.17 -18.60 14.09
CA THR A 366 8.51 -18.22 14.55
C THR A 366 9.29 -17.37 13.55
N GLY A 367 8.84 -17.29 12.30
CA GLY A 367 9.58 -16.67 11.20
C GLY A 367 10.79 -17.49 10.71
N ALA A 368 11.09 -18.63 11.34
CA ALA A 368 12.24 -19.45 10.98
C ALA A 368 12.12 -19.97 9.54
N ARG A 369 13.16 -19.73 8.73
CA ARG A 369 13.20 -20.20 7.34
C ARG A 369 13.33 -21.73 7.31
N ARG A 370 12.39 -22.39 6.65
CA ARG A 370 12.37 -23.83 6.38
C ARG A 370 13.21 -24.17 5.16
N TRP A 371 12.99 -23.43 4.06
CA TRP A 371 13.75 -23.54 2.82
C TRP A 371 13.67 -22.20 2.06
N HIS A 372 14.51 -22.04 1.05
CA HIS A 372 14.41 -20.96 0.07
C HIS A 372 14.77 -21.48 -1.33
N TYR A 373 14.32 -20.77 -2.35
CA TYR A 373 14.81 -20.92 -3.71
C TYR A 373 15.14 -19.54 -4.26
N GLN A 374 16.35 -19.35 -4.79
CA GLN A 374 16.79 -18.08 -5.38
C GLN A 374 16.61 -18.12 -6.89
N PHE A 375 15.75 -17.26 -7.42
CA PHE A 375 15.40 -17.20 -8.84
C PHE A 375 16.51 -16.54 -9.67
N THR A 376 17.07 -15.45 -9.14
CA THR A 376 18.09 -14.65 -9.84
C THR A 376 19.28 -14.38 -8.91
N PRO A 377 20.24 -15.31 -8.81
CA PRO A 377 21.49 -15.10 -8.06
C PRO A 377 22.31 -13.96 -8.65
N HIS A 378 22.93 -13.15 -7.78
CA HIS A 378 23.77 -12.01 -8.18
C HIS A 378 23.09 -11.10 -9.21
N ASP A 379 21.88 -10.65 -8.89
CA ASP A 379 21.13 -9.80 -9.81
C ASP A 379 21.80 -8.43 -10.02
N VAL A 380 21.72 -7.93 -11.24
CA VAL A 380 22.31 -6.65 -11.69
C VAL A 380 21.32 -5.84 -12.52
N LYS A 381 20.04 -6.23 -12.51
CA LYS A 381 19.03 -5.66 -13.38
C LYS A 381 17.66 -5.48 -12.74
N ASP A 382 17.62 -5.39 -11.41
CA ASP A 382 16.39 -5.09 -10.67
C ASP A 382 15.28 -6.12 -10.95
N ARG A 383 15.66 -7.40 -10.93
CA ARG A 383 14.75 -8.52 -11.21
C ARG A 383 14.11 -9.02 -9.93
N ASP A 384 13.42 -8.11 -9.22
CA ASP A 384 12.62 -8.43 -8.04
C ASP A 384 11.77 -9.68 -8.30
N ALA A 385 11.86 -10.65 -7.38
CA ALA A 385 11.10 -11.90 -7.45
C ALA A 385 9.80 -11.82 -6.62
N THR A 386 9.31 -10.63 -6.32
CA THR A 386 8.21 -10.43 -5.37
C THR A 386 6.83 -10.81 -5.93
N GLU A 387 6.77 -11.30 -7.17
CA GLU A 387 5.52 -11.70 -7.83
C GLU A 387 4.74 -12.75 -7.00
N PRO A 388 3.40 -12.85 -7.19
CA PRO A 388 2.57 -13.68 -6.32
C PRO A 388 2.98 -15.16 -6.30
N ASN A 389 3.02 -15.72 -5.10
CA ASN A 389 3.25 -17.15 -4.87
C ASN A 389 1.92 -17.91 -4.87
N VAL A 390 1.58 -18.59 -5.96
CA VAL A 390 0.29 -19.29 -6.08
C VAL A 390 0.42 -20.74 -5.60
N LEU A 391 -0.27 -21.08 -4.51
CA LEU A 391 -0.26 -22.42 -3.92
C LEU A 391 -1.43 -23.25 -4.45
N ILE A 392 -1.14 -24.42 -5.01
CA ILE A 392 -2.17 -25.32 -5.52
C ILE A 392 -1.93 -26.77 -5.10
N ASP A 393 -3.02 -27.51 -4.93
CA ASP A 393 -3.03 -28.97 -4.79
C ASP A 393 -3.64 -29.53 -6.08
N THR A 394 -2.85 -30.28 -6.85
CA THR A 394 -3.30 -30.83 -8.14
C THR A 394 -2.58 -32.13 -8.48
N VAL A 395 -3.04 -32.84 -9.51
CA VAL A 395 -2.30 -33.96 -10.09
C VAL A 395 -1.24 -33.41 -11.03
N TYR A 396 0.03 -33.62 -10.69
CA TYR A 396 1.17 -33.21 -11.49
C TYR A 396 1.99 -34.44 -11.87
N ARG A 397 2.20 -34.66 -13.17
CA ARG A 397 2.91 -35.85 -13.72
C ARG A 397 2.41 -37.19 -13.14
N GLY A 398 1.09 -37.30 -12.96
CA GLY A 398 0.43 -38.54 -12.50
C GLY A 398 0.35 -38.73 -10.98
N ALA A 399 0.87 -37.79 -10.18
CA ALA A 399 0.81 -37.87 -8.71
C ALA A 399 0.16 -36.61 -8.10
N THR A 400 -0.60 -36.78 -7.02
CA THR A 400 -1.06 -35.65 -6.20
C THR A 400 0.14 -34.88 -5.67
N SER A 401 0.19 -33.59 -5.96
CA SER A 401 1.34 -32.74 -5.64
C SER A 401 0.88 -31.44 -4.99
N LYS A 402 1.71 -30.94 -4.07
CA LYS A 402 1.55 -29.66 -3.39
C LYS A 402 2.51 -28.65 -4.00
N LEU A 403 2.00 -27.80 -4.88
CA LEU A 403 2.83 -26.94 -5.72
C LEU A 403 2.80 -25.48 -5.26
N LEU A 404 3.90 -24.77 -5.54
CA LEU A 404 3.98 -23.32 -5.60
C LEU A 404 4.31 -22.94 -7.04
N LEU A 405 3.45 -22.10 -7.64
CA LEU A 405 3.64 -21.55 -8.97
C LEU A 405 4.10 -20.09 -8.85
N HIS A 406 5.11 -19.72 -9.62
CA HIS A 406 5.70 -18.39 -9.58
C HIS A 406 6.09 -17.94 -10.99
N ALA A 407 5.52 -16.83 -11.46
CA ALA A 407 5.87 -16.21 -12.73
C ALA A 407 6.78 -15.02 -12.42
N ASP A 408 8.09 -15.23 -12.51
CA ASP A 408 9.09 -14.27 -12.04
C ASP A 408 9.32 -13.15 -13.06
N ARG A 409 9.67 -11.97 -12.58
CA ARG A 409 10.09 -10.82 -13.40
C ARG A 409 11.20 -11.15 -14.39
N ASN A 410 12.05 -12.12 -14.07
CA ASN A 410 13.14 -12.59 -14.91
C ASN A 410 12.69 -13.33 -16.18
N GLY A 411 11.39 -13.59 -16.35
CA GLY A 411 10.81 -14.19 -17.55
C GLY A 411 10.71 -15.71 -17.53
N PHE A 412 11.06 -16.36 -16.43
CA PHE A 412 10.84 -17.78 -16.20
C PHE A 412 9.63 -18.03 -15.29
N PHE A 413 8.88 -19.07 -15.64
CA PHE A 413 7.79 -19.60 -14.84
C PHE A 413 8.30 -20.84 -14.12
N TYR A 414 8.16 -20.83 -12.80
CA TYR A 414 8.67 -21.84 -11.89
C TYR A 414 7.52 -22.62 -11.26
N VAL A 415 7.73 -23.93 -11.13
CA VAL A 415 6.91 -24.83 -10.33
C VAL A 415 7.83 -25.48 -9.30
N LEU A 416 7.57 -25.19 -8.03
CA LEU A 416 8.27 -25.79 -6.89
C LEU A 416 7.34 -26.76 -6.17
N ASP A 417 7.88 -27.84 -5.63
CA ASP A 417 7.23 -28.53 -4.52
C ASP A 417 7.24 -27.61 -3.31
N ARG A 418 6.07 -27.15 -2.85
CA ARG A 418 6.03 -26.12 -1.79
C ARG A 418 6.43 -26.66 -0.41
N THR A 419 6.49 -27.97 -0.23
CA THR A 419 6.85 -28.57 1.07
C THR A 419 8.36 -28.69 1.24
N THR A 420 9.07 -28.95 0.14
CA THR A 420 10.53 -29.19 0.14
C THR A 420 11.34 -28.05 -0.50
N GLY A 421 10.71 -27.22 -1.34
CA GLY A 421 11.40 -26.23 -2.17
C GLY A 421 12.03 -26.80 -3.44
N ALA A 422 11.82 -28.08 -3.75
CA ALA A 422 12.41 -28.73 -4.92
C ALA A 422 11.86 -28.14 -6.22
N LEU A 423 12.76 -27.77 -7.14
CA LEU A 423 12.40 -27.30 -8.47
C LEU A 423 11.90 -28.44 -9.35
N LEU A 424 10.66 -28.35 -9.83
CA LEU A 424 10.01 -29.36 -10.68
C LEU A 424 9.95 -28.95 -12.16
N LEU A 425 9.80 -27.64 -12.40
CA LEU A 425 9.76 -27.03 -13.72
C LEU A 425 10.28 -25.60 -13.64
N ALA A 426 11.11 -25.23 -14.60
CA ALA A 426 11.37 -23.83 -14.94
C ALA A 426 11.38 -23.68 -16.46
N LYS A 427 10.55 -22.78 -16.99
CA LYS A 427 10.47 -22.51 -18.44
C LYS A 427 10.29 -21.02 -18.71
N PRO A 428 10.90 -20.47 -19.76
CA PRO A 428 10.61 -19.11 -20.17
C PRO A 428 9.13 -19.01 -20.57
N PHE A 429 8.43 -17.97 -20.11
CA PHE A 429 7.05 -17.67 -20.52
C PHE A 429 6.95 -16.48 -21.48
N LEU A 430 8.09 -15.85 -21.80
CA LEU A 430 8.20 -14.83 -22.84
C LEU A 430 8.77 -15.40 -24.14
N ARG A 431 8.46 -14.74 -25.26
CA ARG A 431 9.05 -15.05 -26.57
C ARG A 431 10.56 -14.77 -26.63
N ARG A 432 11.03 -13.79 -25.86
CA ARG A 432 12.45 -13.39 -25.80
C ARG A 432 12.90 -13.31 -24.34
N VAL A 433 13.85 -14.17 -24.01
CA VAL A 433 14.64 -14.16 -22.77
C VAL A 433 16.08 -14.40 -23.21
N ASP A 434 16.94 -13.41 -23.07
CA ASP A 434 18.35 -13.51 -23.52
C ASP A 434 19.34 -13.42 -22.36
N TRP A 435 18.89 -13.05 -21.15
CA TRP A 435 19.78 -13.02 -19.99
C TRP A 435 20.26 -14.39 -19.54
N ALA A 436 19.39 -15.40 -19.63
CA ALA A 436 19.69 -16.79 -19.36
C ALA A 436 19.06 -17.69 -20.42
N SER A 437 19.76 -18.78 -20.74
CA SER A 437 19.30 -19.73 -21.77
C SER A 437 18.31 -20.76 -21.25
N ALA A 438 18.43 -21.11 -19.98
CA ALA A 438 17.63 -22.11 -19.27
C ALA A 438 17.90 -21.98 -17.77
N ILE A 439 17.12 -22.70 -16.97
CA ILE A 439 17.50 -23.05 -15.59
C ILE A 439 18.12 -24.45 -15.64
N GLY A 440 19.33 -24.57 -15.13
CA GLY A 440 20.12 -25.80 -15.10
C GLY A 440 19.56 -26.84 -14.14
N SER A 441 20.13 -28.06 -14.21
CA SER A 441 19.74 -29.18 -13.34
C SER A 441 20.07 -28.95 -11.86
N ASP A 442 21.01 -28.04 -11.59
CA ASP A 442 21.36 -27.54 -10.26
C ASP A 442 20.37 -26.48 -9.73
N GLY A 443 19.36 -26.13 -10.53
CA GLY A 443 18.35 -25.13 -10.19
C GLY A 443 18.81 -23.69 -10.43
N ARG A 444 19.99 -23.46 -11.03
CA ARG A 444 20.54 -22.11 -11.27
C ARG A 444 20.37 -21.66 -12.72
N PRO A 445 20.25 -20.36 -13.01
CA PRO A 445 20.20 -19.88 -14.37
C PRO A 445 21.52 -20.13 -15.11
N VAL A 446 21.43 -20.62 -16.34
CA VAL A 446 22.56 -20.67 -17.28
C VAL A 446 22.66 -19.30 -17.95
N VAL A 447 23.31 -18.38 -17.27
CA VAL A 447 23.45 -16.96 -17.65
C VAL A 447 24.22 -16.84 -18.98
N ARG A 448 23.69 -16.01 -19.88
CA ARG A 448 24.31 -15.59 -21.14
C ARG A 448 24.78 -14.14 -21.06
N ASP A 449 23.86 -13.25 -20.70
CA ASP A 449 24.11 -11.83 -20.51
C ASP A 449 23.34 -11.37 -19.26
N PRO A 450 23.98 -11.16 -18.11
CA PRO A 450 23.26 -10.83 -16.88
C PRO A 450 22.40 -9.54 -17.01
N ARG A 451 22.70 -8.66 -17.97
CA ARG A 451 21.95 -7.41 -18.25
C ARG A 451 20.92 -7.56 -19.38
N GLY A 452 20.79 -8.75 -19.97
CA GLY A 452 19.85 -9.06 -21.04
C GLY A 452 18.37 -8.88 -20.67
N CYS A 453 17.48 -8.87 -21.66
CA CYS A 453 16.04 -8.98 -21.55
C CYS A 453 15.58 -10.26 -20.81
N PRO A 454 14.42 -10.19 -20.11
CA PRO A 454 13.53 -9.03 -20.00
C PRO A 454 14.03 -8.01 -18.97
N SER A 455 13.47 -6.78 -19.02
CA SER A 455 13.56 -5.85 -17.89
C SER A 455 12.40 -6.06 -16.91
N ASP A 456 11.21 -6.39 -17.43
CA ASP A 456 10.04 -6.73 -16.65
C ASP A 456 9.19 -7.73 -17.45
N ALA A 457 9.07 -8.97 -16.96
CA ALA A 457 8.20 -10.00 -17.54
C ALA A 457 6.86 -10.13 -16.81
N ALA A 458 6.89 -9.83 -15.52
CA ALA A 458 5.82 -9.93 -14.55
C ALA A 458 6.20 -9.01 -13.38
N ASN A 459 5.18 -8.45 -12.72
CA ASN A 459 5.34 -7.46 -11.68
C ASN A 459 4.21 -7.63 -10.64
N TRP A 460 3.87 -6.59 -9.88
CA TRP A 460 2.85 -6.60 -8.83
C TRP A 460 1.45 -7.06 -9.28
N SER A 461 1.15 -6.96 -10.59
CA SER A 461 -0.11 -7.43 -11.16
C SER A 461 -0.32 -8.90 -10.89
N SER A 462 -1.31 -9.23 -10.06
CA SER A 462 -1.42 -10.58 -9.55
C SER A 462 -1.94 -11.60 -10.56
N THR A 463 -1.39 -12.81 -10.55
CA THR A 463 -1.86 -13.95 -11.35
C THR A 463 -3.10 -14.61 -10.72
N ALA A 464 -3.81 -15.41 -11.51
CA ALA A 464 -4.92 -16.23 -11.03
C ALA A 464 -4.81 -17.65 -11.58
N TYR A 465 -5.34 -18.63 -10.84
CA TYR A 465 -5.36 -20.04 -11.25
C TYR A 465 -6.79 -20.57 -11.23
N SER A 466 -7.24 -21.18 -12.33
CA SER A 466 -8.52 -21.91 -12.39
C SER A 466 -8.29 -23.39 -12.13
N PRO A 467 -8.98 -24.01 -11.16
CA PRO A 467 -9.00 -25.47 -11.00
C PRO A 467 -10.00 -26.17 -11.96
N ARG A 468 -10.81 -25.40 -12.70
CA ARG A 468 -11.83 -25.90 -13.63
C ARG A 468 -11.30 -26.10 -15.03
#